data_AF-A0A075V5K4-F1
#
_entry.id   AF-A0A075V5K4-F1
#
_cell.length_a   1.000
_cell.length_b   1.000
_cell.length_c   1.000
_cell.angle_alpha   90.00
_cell.angle_beta   90.00
_cell.angle_gamma   90.00
#
_symmetry.space_group_name_H-M   'P 1'
#
loop_
_entity.id
_entity.type
_entity.pdbx_description
1 polymer ?
#
loop_
_entity_poly.entity_id
_entity_poly.type
_entity_poly.pdbx_seq_one_letter_code
_entity_poly.pdbx_strand_id
1 'polypeptide(L)'
;MSCEIVLVRHAESVPPSPGKPDDRERPLTAAGVAAAELLAHELAGMNPTAVVSSPYRRAVATVAPAARAAGLEVTTRWELREWDSGLEPTPDYAAHYERSWADPDFARPGGESLRQLTARAMAAVDRLAEEYDGGVVLVGSHGTFVSRLLAGIGPGIDWPFSRDMPMPAVHRLRETGGVMGGVSRNLNYDLPWPVPEFVGLSVAQALALAAEAEIVLYEADATTPLTGRSEGRVVRQSSPGSRRHRPTRVTVWITP
;
A
#
# COMPACT_ATOMS: atom_id res chain seq x y z
N MET A 1 23.41 -5.33 10.81
CA MET A 1 23.27 -5.52 9.36
C MET A 1 22.35 -4.39 8.91
N SER A 2 21.48 -4.48 7.90
CA SER A 2 20.42 -3.46 7.74
C SER A 2 19.05 -4.13 7.81
N CYS A 3 18.20 -3.64 8.70
CA CYS A 3 16.80 -4.06 8.77
C CYS A 3 16.05 -3.56 7.53
N GLU A 4 15.15 -4.40 7.02
CA GLU A 4 14.16 -4.03 6.01
C GLU A 4 12.77 -4.01 6.63
N ILE A 5 12.03 -2.91 6.44
CA ILE A 5 10.66 -2.76 6.92
C ILE A 5 9.72 -2.80 5.73
N VAL A 6 8.81 -3.76 5.71
CA VAL A 6 7.77 -3.90 4.68
C VAL A 6 6.45 -3.43 5.26
N LEU A 7 6.11 -2.16 5.02
CA LEU A 7 4.84 -1.57 5.43
C LEU A 7 3.71 -2.12 4.56
N VAL A 8 2.64 -2.58 5.20
CA VAL A 8 1.44 -3.11 4.55
C VAL A 8 0.24 -2.30 5.03
N ARG A 9 -0.35 -1.48 4.16
CA ARG A 9 -1.68 -0.93 4.43
C ARG A 9 -2.70 -2.06 4.39
N HIS A 10 -3.62 -2.06 5.34
CA HIS A 10 -4.70 -3.03 5.39
C HIS A 10 -5.46 -3.14 4.05
N ALA A 11 -5.91 -4.35 3.73
CA ALA A 11 -6.80 -4.60 2.60
C ALA A 11 -8.18 -3.97 2.83
N GLU A 12 -9.04 -3.99 1.80
CA GLU A 12 -10.36 -3.37 1.88
C GLU A 12 -11.15 -3.82 3.13
N SER A 13 -11.73 -2.85 3.84
CA SER A 13 -12.47 -3.10 5.08
C SER A 13 -13.85 -2.48 5.01
N VAL A 14 -14.79 -3.03 5.79
CA VAL A 14 -16.14 -2.47 5.90
C VAL A 14 -16.03 -0.98 6.25
N PRO A 15 -16.70 -0.06 5.53
CA PRO A 15 -16.56 1.37 5.76
C PRO A 15 -17.05 1.76 7.17
N PRO A 16 -16.49 2.83 7.74
CA PRO A 16 -16.98 3.31 9.03
C PRO A 16 -18.43 3.79 8.84
N SER A 17 -19.30 3.43 9.79
CA SER A 17 -20.71 3.83 9.75
C SER A 17 -20.97 4.87 10.85
N PRO A 18 -21.71 5.95 10.56
CA PRO A 18 -22.13 6.90 11.59
C PRO A 18 -22.80 6.17 12.77
N GLY A 19 -22.42 6.52 14.00
CA GLY A 19 -22.97 5.90 15.21
C GLY A 19 -22.44 4.50 15.55
N LYS A 20 -21.49 3.93 14.77
CA LYS A 20 -20.73 2.72 15.12
C LYS A 20 -19.29 3.12 15.43
N PRO A 21 -18.96 3.46 16.69
CA PRO A 21 -17.66 4.05 17.06
C PRO A 21 -16.49 3.07 17.00
N ASP A 22 -16.75 1.79 16.74
CA ASP A 22 -15.72 0.76 16.80
C ASP A 22 -14.92 0.67 15.50
N ASP A 23 -14.18 1.73 15.17
CA ASP A 23 -13.26 1.73 14.04
C ASP A 23 -12.22 0.62 14.17
N ARG A 24 -11.80 0.32 15.40
CA ARG A 24 -10.78 -0.67 15.72
C ARG A 24 -11.19 -2.09 15.30
N GLU A 25 -12.45 -2.49 15.53
CA GLU A 25 -12.92 -3.85 15.25
C GLU A 25 -13.50 -4.04 13.84
N ARG A 26 -13.40 -3.03 12.97
CA ARG A 26 -13.86 -3.13 11.57
C ARG A 26 -13.19 -4.32 10.86
N PRO A 27 -13.97 -5.29 10.36
CA PRO A 27 -13.43 -6.42 9.63
C PRO A 27 -13.06 -6.03 8.19
N LEU A 28 -12.24 -6.86 7.57
CA LEU A 28 -12.06 -6.85 6.11
C LEU A 28 -13.38 -7.18 5.40
N THR A 29 -13.58 -6.64 4.20
CA THR A 29 -14.65 -7.13 3.30
C THR A 29 -14.26 -8.50 2.72
N ALA A 30 -15.19 -9.19 2.05
CA ALA A 30 -14.85 -10.43 1.35
C ALA A 30 -13.75 -10.22 0.30
N ALA A 31 -13.81 -9.10 -0.44
CA ALA A 31 -12.77 -8.71 -1.38
C ALA A 31 -11.43 -8.43 -0.67
N GLY A 32 -11.47 -7.75 0.48
CA GLY A 32 -10.27 -7.53 1.30
C GLY A 32 -9.63 -8.81 1.83
N VAL A 33 -10.42 -9.80 2.24
CA VAL A 33 -9.93 -11.12 2.66
C VAL A 33 -9.25 -11.82 1.47
N ALA A 34 -9.89 -11.86 0.31
CA ALA A 34 -9.31 -12.45 -0.89
C ALA A 34 -7.99 -11.76 -1.29
N ALA A 35 -7.93 -10.43 -1.23
CA ALA A 35 -6.72 -9.67 -1.52
C ALA A 35 -5.59 -9.95 -0.51
N ALA A 36 -5.91 -10.10 0.78
CA ALA A 36 -4.94 -10.45 1.81
C ALA A 36 -4.35 -11.86 1.61
N GLU A 37 -5.18 -12.83 1.21
CA GLU A 37 -4.71 -14.18 0.89
C GLU A 37 -3.84 -14.21 -0.38
N LEU A 38 -4.19 -13.44 -1.42
CA LEU A 38 -3.34 -13.31 -2.62
C LEU A 38 -1.99 -12.67 -2.30
N LEU A 39 -1.99 -11.63 -1.47
CA LEU A 39 -0.77 -10.93 -1.05
C LEU A 39 0.13 -11.79 -0.15
N ALA A 40 -0.43 -12.81 0.51
CA ALA A 40 0.27 -13.65 1.47
C ALA A 40 1.51 -14.32 0.88
N HIS A 41 1.41 -14.84 -0.33
CA HIS A 41 2.51 -15.54 -1.00
C HIS A 41 3.69 -14.61 -1.28
N GLU A 42 3.41 -13.40 -1.79
CA GLU A 42 4.44 -12.41 -2.06
C GLU A 42 5.15 -11.96 -0.78
N LEU A 43 4.38 -11.67 0.28
CA LEU A 43 4.91 -11.22 1.56
C LEU A 43 5.72 -12.32 2.26
N ALA A 44 5.25 -13.57 2.24
CA ALA A 44 5.98 -14.71 2.79
C ALA A 44 7.27 -15.00 2.00
N GLY A 45 7.23 -14.82 0.66
CA GLY A 45 8.40 -14.95 -0.22
C GLY A 45 9.50 -13.92 0.04
N MET A 46 9.23 -12.86 0.81
CA MET A 46 10.25 -11.93 1.30
C MET A 46 11.07 -12.50 2.48
N ASN A 47 10.75 -13.70 2.95
CA ASN A 47 11.36 -14.37 4.10
C ASN A 47 11.38 -13.48 5.36
N PRO A 48 10.21 -13.00 5.82
CA PRO A 48 10.15 -12.17 7.00
C PRO A 48 10.67 -12.92 8.24
N THR A 49 11.34 -12.19 9.12
CA THR A 49 11.78 -12.68 10.43
C THR A 49 10.82 -12.28 11.54
N ALA A 50 9.94 -11.31 11.27
CA ALA A 50 8.91 -10.86 12.20
C ALA A 50 7.69 -10.29 11.45
N VAL A 51 6.51 -10.42 12.06
CA VAL A 51 5.28 -9.76 11.62
C VAL A 51 4.71 -8.95 12.78
N VAL A 52 4.69 -7.63 12.59
CA VAL A 52 4.17 -6.67 13.55
C VAL A 52 2.97 -5.96 12.93
N SER A 53 1.95 -5.61 13.72
CA SER A 53 0.77 -4.94 13.18
C SER A 53 0.17 -3.93 14.15
N SER A 54 -0.54 -2.95 13.61
CA SER A 54 -1.56 -2.23 14.35
C SER A 54 -2.53 -3.22 15.01
N PRO A 55 -3.04 -2.92 16.23
CA PRO A 55 -4.00 -3.79 16.90
C PRO A 55 -5.39 -3.78 16.25
N TYR A 56 -5.64 -2.92 15.26
CA TYR A 56 -6.93 -2.85 14.58
C TYR A 56 -7.16 -4.10 13.74
N ARG A 57 -8.36 -4.67 13.83
CA ARG A 57 -8.70 -5.98 13.27
C ARG A 57 -8.37 -6.10 11.79
N ARG A 58 -8.66 -5.08 10.98
CA ARG A 58 -8.34 -5.05 9.54
C ARG A 58 -6.84 -5.12 9.23
N ALA A 59 -6.00 -4.48 10.03
CA ALA A 59 -4.55 -4.52 9.84
C ALA A 59 -3.97 -5.89 10.20
N VAL A 60 -4.40 -6.47 11.33
CA VAL A 60 -4.02 -7.84 11.73
C VAL A 60 -4.47 -8.85 10.68
N ALA A 61 -5.73 -8.79 10.26
CA ALA A 61 -6.30 -9.72 9.29
C ALA A 61 -5.62 -9.66 7.92
N THR A 62 -5.04 -8.51 7.54
CA THR A 62 -4.33 -8.36 6.25
C THR A 62 -2.99 -9.08 6.26
N VAL A 63 -2.24 -9.04 7.37
CA VAL A 63 -0.90 -9.65 7.45
C VAL A 63 -0.91 -11.08 8.01
N ALA A 64 -2.01 -11.50 8.65
CA ALA A 64 -2.13 -12.82 9.25
C ALA A 64 -1.92 -13.99 8.26
N PRO A 65 -2.41 -13.95 7.00
CA PRO A 65 -2.10 -14.99 6.02
C PRO A 65 -0.60 -15.17 5.76
N ALA A 66 0.13 -14.06 5.56
CA ALA A 66 1.57 -14.07 5.37
C ALA A 66 2.32 -14.61 6.60
N ALA A 67 1.89 -14.20 7.80
CA ALA A 67 2.45 -14.70 9.06
C ALA A 67 2.30 -16.22 9.18
N ARG A 68 1.09 -16.76 8.91
CA ARG A 68 0.85 -18.21 8.90
C ARG A 68 1.74 -18.94 7.90
N ALA A 69 1.87 -18.41 6.68
CA ALA A 69 2.71 -19.00 5.64
C ALA A 69 4.20 -19.00 6.00
N ALA A 70 4.66 -17.98 6.73
CA ALA A 70 6.03 -17.87 7.23
C ALA A 70 6.28 -18.61 8.56
N GLY A 71 5.25 -19.20 9.19
CA GLY A 71 5.37 -19.84 10.50
C GLY A 71 5.60 -18.86 11.66
N LEU A 72 5.14 -17.61 11.52
CA LEU A 72 5.31 -16.53 12.50
C LEU A 72 3.97 -16.15 13.15
N GLU A 73 4.05 -15.57 14.35
CA GLU A 73 2.91 -14.92 14.99
C GLU A 73 2.84 -13.43 14.65
N VAL A 74 1.63 -12.86 14.66
CA VAL A 74 1.42 -11.41 14.50
C VAL A 74 1.51 -10.74 15.86
N THR A 75 2.54 -9.93 16.06
CA THR A 75 2.69 -9.12 17.28
C THR A 75 2.03 -7.76 17.10
N THR A 76 1.13 -7.36 18.00
CA THR A 76 0.46 -6.05 17.89
C THR A 76 1.18 -4.93 18.64
N ARG A 77 1.19 -3.73 18.08
CA ARG A 77 1.82 -2.51 18.63
C ARG A 77 0.91 -1.29 18.47
N TRP A 78 0.54 -0.65 19.59
CA TRP A 78 -0.44 0.44 19.60
C TRP A 78 0.02 1.66 18.79
N GLU A 79 1.31 1.91 18.76
CA GLU A 79 1.95 2.98 18.01
C GLU A 79 1.82 2.83 16.48
N LEU A 80 1.35 1.69 15.97
CA LEU A 80 1.10 1.47 14.54
C LEU A 80 -0.35 1.74 14.12
N ARG A 81 -1.23 2.09 15.07
CA ARG A 81 -2.65 2.38 14.80
C ARG A 81 -2.82 3.56 13.83
N GLU A 82 -3.99 3.61 13.20
CA GLU A 82 -4.36 4.69 12.29
C GLU A 82 -4.34 6.06 13.00
N TRP A 83 -4.28 7.11 12.21
CA TRP A 83 -4.52 8.47 12.65
C TRP A 83 -5.83 8.59 13.44
N ASP A 84 -5.75 9.15 14.65
CA ASP A 84 -6.94 9.61 15.37
C ASP A 84 -7.25 11.04 14.93
N SER A 85 -8.13 11.21 13.94
CA SER A 85 -8.47 12.55 13.43
C SER A 85 -9.35 13.36 14.39
N GLY A 86 -9.90 12.73 15.44
CA GLY A 86 -10.96 13.31 16.27
C GLY A 86 -12.24 13.64 15.49
N LEU A 87 -12.40 13.11 14.26
CA LEU A 87 -13.58 13.28 13.43
C LEU A 87 -14.44 12.02 13.50
N GLU A 88 -15.71 12.18 13.88
CA GLU A 88 -16.68 11.10 13.76
C GLU A 88 -16.94 10.73 12.28
N PRO A 89 -17.25 9.47 11.95
CA PRO A 89 -17.53 9.05 10.59
C PRO A 89 -18.55 9.93 9.89
N THR A 90 -18.16 10.58 8.80
CA THR A 90 -18.98 11.53 8.04
C THR A 90 -18.67 11.49 6.54
N PRO A 91 -19.66 11.75 5.66
CA PRO A 91 -19.42 11.90 4.22
C PRO A 91 -18.43 13.04 3.88
N ASP A 92 -18.33 14.07 4.72
CA ASP A 92 -17.45 15.24 4.51
C ASP A 92 -16.04 15.05 5.10
N TYR A 93 -15.58 13.80 5.23
CA TYR A 93 -14.24 13.52 5.76
C TYR A 93 -13.14 14.14 4.89
N ALA A 94 -13.36 14.23 3.57
CA ALA A 94 -12.35 14.68 2.61
C ALA A 94 -11.91 16.12 2.86
N ALA A 95 -12.84 17.06 3.10
CA ALA A 95 -12.51 18.45 3.38
C ALA A 95 -11.74 18.59 4.71
N HIS A 96 -12.10 17.79 5.71
CA HIS A 96 -11.37 17.76 6.99
C HIS A 96 -9.94 17.23 6.82
N TYR A 97 -9.78 16.16 6.05
CA TYR A 97 -8.47 15.57 5.79
C TYR A 97 -7.62 16.56 4.98
N GLU A 98 -8.16 17.14 3.90
CA GLU A 98 -7.47 18.16 3.10
C GLU A 98 -6.96 19.33 3.94
N ARG A 99 -7.80 19.86 4.85
CA ARG A 99 -7.37 20.90 5.80
C ARG A 99 -6.23 20.43 6.70
N SER A 100 -6.33 19.23 7.25
CA SER A 100 -5.32 18.70 8.17
C SER A 100 -3.99 18.42 7.46
N TRP A 101 -4.05 18.06 6.17
CA TRP A 101 -2.87 17.90 5.32
C TRP A 101 -2.24 19.25 4.92
N ALA A 102 -3.04 20.29 4.75
CA ALA A 102 -2.57 21.65 4.50
C ALA A 102 -1.94 22.31 5.75
N ASP A 103 -2.43 21.97 6.95
CA ASP A 103 -1.92 22.42 8.24
C ASP A 103 -1.63 21.22 9.16
N PRO A 104 -0.44 20.61 9.09
CA PRO A 104 -0.12 19.40 9.86
C PRO A 104 -0.11 19.59 11.38
N ASP A 105 -0.11 20.82 11.88
CA ASP A 105 -0.20 21.15 13.30
C ASP A 105 -1.64 21.19 13.80
N PHE A 106 -2.61 21.32 12.88
CA PHE A 106 -4.03 21.27 13.23
C PHE A 106 -4.41 19.91 13.83
N ALA A 107 -5.10 19.96 14.97
CA ALA A 107 -5.76 18.83 15.60
C ALA A 107 -7.14 19.24 16.11
N ARG A 108 -8.11 18.32 16.01
CA ARG A 108 -9.40 18.47 16.69
C ARG A 108 -9.25 18.14 18.18
N PRO A 109 -10.14 18.65 19.06
CA PRO A 109 -10.17 18.23 20.45
C PRO A 109 -10.25 16.69 20.56
N GLY A 110 -9.33 16.10 21.32
CA GLY A 110 -9.24 14.65 21.49
C GLY A 110 -8.54 13.88 20.36
N GLY A 111 -8.26 14.54 19.22
CA GLY A 111 -7.53 13.94 18.10
C GLY A 111 -6.01 14.17 18.17
N GLU A 112 -5.31 13.48 17.28
CA GLU A 112 -3.88 13.58 17.00
C GLU A 112 -3.67 14.54 15.82
N SER A 113 -2.64 15.38 15.82
CA SER A 113 -2.25 16.15 14.63
C SER A 113 -1.47 15.27 13.64
N LEU A 114 -1.42 15.63 12.35
CA LEU A 114 -0.59 14.90 11.39
C LEU A 114 0.91 15.01 11.70
N ARG A 115 1.35 16.09 12.38
CA ARG A 115 2.72 16.19 12.90
C ARG A 115 2.98 15.18 14.02
N GLN A 116 2.05 15.03 14.96
CA GLN A 116 2.16 14.04 16.04
C GLN A 116 2.17 12.62 15.47
N LEU A 117 1.29 12.33 14.50
CA LEU A 117 1.27 11.06 13.79
C LEU A 117 2.60 10.78 13.08
N THR A 118 3.17 11.75 12.35
CA THR A 118 4.48 11.58 11.70
C THR A 118 5.56 11.25 12.72
N ALA A 119 5.66 12.01 13.82
CA ALA A 119 6.65 11.77 14.86
C ALA A 119 6.51 10.36 15.48
N ARG A 120 5.28 9.95 15.77
CA ARG A 120 4.98 8.60 16.27
C ARG A 120 5.36 7.52 15.25
N ALA A 121 5.02 7.71 13.98
CA ALA A 121 5.28 6.73 12.94
C ALA A 121 6.79 6.53 12.71
N MET A 122 7.56 7.63 12.66
CA MET A 122 9.02 7.57 12.56
C MET A 122 9.63 6.83 13.75
N ALA A 123 9.28 7.23 14.98
CA ALA A 123 9.79 6.59 16.19
C ALA A 123 9.40 5.10 16.28
N ALA A 124 8.21 4.72 15.80
CA ALA A 124 7.79 3.32 15.75
C ALA A 124 8.67 2.50 14.80
N VAL A 125 8.93 3.01 13.61
CA VAL A 125 9.76 2.33 12.61
C VAL A 125 11.23 2.27 13.01
N ASP A 126 11.76 3.33 13.63
CA ASP A 126 13.13 3.34 14.17
C ASP A 126 13.30 2.24 15.22
N ARG A 127 12.36 2.11 16.16
CA ARG A 127 12.39 1.04 17.17
C ARG A 127 12.30 -0.36 16.55
N LEU A 128 11.47 -0.54 15.53
CA LEU A 128 11.38 -1.82 14.83
C LEU A 128 12.68 -2.15 14.09
N ALA A 129 13.32 -1.16 13.47
CA ALA A 129 14.59 -1.35 12.80
C ALA A 129 15.72 -1.73 13.77
N GLU A 130 15.71 -1.16 14.98
CA GLU A 130 16.63 -1.53 16.07
C GLU A 130 16.34 -2.93 16.64
N GLU A 131 15.07 -3.24 16.91
CA GLU A 131 14.63 -4.52 17.51
C GLU A 131 14.90 -5.72 16.58
N TYR A 132 14.79 -5.51 15.27
CA TYR A 132 14.91 -6.57 14.25
C TYR A 132 16.09 -6.36 13.29
N ASP A 133 17.24 -5.87 13.79
CA ASP A 133 18.44 -5.64 12.98
C ASP A 133 18.79 -6.86 12.10
N GLY A 134 19.07 -6.60 10.82
CA GLY A 134 19.39 -7.61 9.82
C GLY A 134 18.23 -8.48 9.35
N GLY A 135 17.01 -8.26 9.87
CA GLY A 135 15.80 -8.98 9.48
C GLY A 135 14.94 -8.26 8.45
N VAL A 136 13.89 -8.95 8.01
CA VAL A 136 12.79 -8.39 7.22
C VAL A 136 11.54 -8.39 8.10
N VAL A 137 10.97 -7.22 8.38
CA VAL A 137 9.79 -7.08 9.24
C VAL A 137 8.59 -6.68 8.40
N LEU A 138 7.53 -7.49 8.41
CA LEU A 138 6.24 -7.08 7.87
C LEU A 138 5.52 -6.21 8.91
N VAL A 139 5.02 -5.05 8.51
CA VAL A 139 4.39 -4.08 9.39
C VAL A 139 3.00 -3.72 8.88
N GLY A 140 1.96 -4.33 9.46
CA GLY A 140 0.57 -4.04 9.14
C GLY A 140 0.10 -2.71 9.73
N SER A 141 -0.40 -1.79 8.92
CA SER A 141 -0.90 -0.49 9.36
C SER A 141 -1.96 0.06 8.39
N HIS A 142 -2.04 1.39 8.23
CA HIS A 142 -3.17 2.09 7.63
C HIS A 142 -2.73 3.20 6.69
N GLY A 143 -3.67 3.78 5.94
CA GLY A 143 -3.38 4.73 4.88
C GLY A 143 -2.71 6.00 5.39
N THR A 144 -3.32 6.68 6.36
CA THR A 144 -2.76 7.95 6.86
C THR A 144 -1.45 7.72 7.62
N PHE A 145 -1.35 6.64 8.40
CA PHE A 145 -0.08 6.23 9.03
C PHE A 145 1.05 6.06 8.00
N VAL A 146 0.84 5.24 6.96
CA VAL A 146 1.85 4.97 5.93
C VAL A 146 2.23 6.27 5.20
N SER A 147 1.25 7.05 4.77
CA SER A 147 1.53 8.31 4.08
C SER A 147 2.29 9.31 4.95
N ARG A 148 1.95 9.43 6.24
CA ARG A 148 2.64 10.36 7.16
C ARG A 148 4.04 9.90 7.55
N LEU A 149 4.28 8.59 7.58
CA LEU A 149 5.62 8.04 7.71
C LEU A 149 6.46 8.40 6.48
N LEU A 150 5.96 8.10 5.27
CA LEU A 150 6.67 8.40 4.03
C LEU A 150 6.95 9.91 3.87
N ALA A 151 5.99 10.77 4.22
CA ALA A 151 6.16 12.22 4.24
C ALA A 151 7.24 12.69 5.24
N GLY A 152 7.43 11.96 6.34
CA GLY A 152 8.49 12.25 7.32
C GLY A 152 9.89 11.90 6.82
N ILE A 153 9.99 11.02 5.83
CA ILE A 153 11.27 10.59 5.27
C ILE A 153 11.67 11.39 4.03
N GLY A 154 10.71 11.75 3.18
CA GLY A 154 10.99 12.49 1.96
C GLY A 154 9.83 13.37 1.49
N PRO A 155 10.13 14.35 0.61
CA PRO A 155 9.11 15.22 0.03
C PRO A 155 8.23 14.46 -0.98
N GLY A 156 7.09 15.07 -1.34
CA GLY A 156 6.21 14.56 -2.41
C GLY A 156 5.08 13.65 -1.96
N ILE A 157 4.82 13.55 -0.65
CA ILE A 157 3.67 12.84 -0.09
C ILE A 157 2.66 13.86 0.44
N ASP A 158 1.51 13.92 -0.21
CA ASP A 158 0.44 14.87 0.06
C ASP A 158 -0.92 14.18 0.24
N TRP A 159 -1.98 15.00 0.35
CA TRP A 159 -3.33 14.49 0.51
C TRP A 159 -3.80 13.61 -0.67
N PRO A 160 -3.67 14.02 -1.94
CA PRO A 160 -3.95 13.16 -3.08
C PRO A 160 -3.28 11.80 -3.00
N PHE A 161 -1.97 11.75 -2.67
CA PHE A 161 -1.28 10.47 -2.48
C PHE A 161 -1.93 9.61 -1.38
N SER A 162 -2.25 10.20 -0.23
CA SER A 162 -2.86 9.47 0.89
C SER A 162 -4.28 8.99 0.56
N ARG A 163 -5.07 9.78 -0.16
CA ARG A 163 -6.43 9.45 -0.57
C ARG A 163 -6.44 8.32 -1.60
N ASP A 164 -5.56 8.39 -2.58
CA ASP A 164 -5.56 7.52 -3.75
C ASP A 164 -4.72 6.25 -3.56
N MET A 165 -4.01 6.11 -2.43
CA MET A 165 -3.30 4.89 -2.10
C MET A 165 -4.26 3.68 -2.18
N PRO A 166 -3.85 2.54 -2.75
CA PRO A 166 -4.70 1.36 -2.86
C PRO A 166 -4.90 0.65 -1.51
N MET A 167 -5.86 -0.28 -1.46
CA MET A 167 -6.09 -1.19 -0.33
C MET A 167 -6.11 -2.64 -0.83
N PRO A 168 -5.13 -3.49 -0.47
CA PRO A 168 -3.91 -3.17 0.29
C PRO A 168 -2.89 -2.36 -0.52
N ALA A 169 -1.87 -1.85 0.15
CA ALA A 169 -0.68 -1.27 -0.47
C ALA A 169 0.56 -1.76 0.29
N VAL A 170 1.66 -2.00 -0.43
CA VAL A 170 2.93 -2.44 0.15
C VAL A 170 4.01 -1.40 -0.15
N HIS A 171 4.78 -1.02 0.86
CA HIS A 171 5.92 -0.12 0.74
C HIS A 171 7.10 -0.72 1.47
N ARG A 172 8.29 -0.67 0.86
CA ARG A 172 9.51 -1.23 1.44
C ARG A 172 10.42 -0.11 1.87
N LEU A 173 10.93 -0.19 3.09
CA LEU A 173 11.91 0.72 3.62
C LEU A 173 13.21 -0.03 3.85
N ARG A 174 14.29 0.44 3.23
CA ARG A 174 15.64 -0.13 3.37
C ARG A 174 16.61 0.94 3.80
N GLU A 175 17.48 0.60 4.73
CA GLU A 175 18.61 1.46 5.09
C GLU A 175 19.70 1.40 4.00
N THR A 176 20.11 2.57 3.50
CA THR A 176 21.18 2.72 2.52
C THR A 176 22.26 3.67 3.07
N GLY A 177 23.10 3.19 4.00
CA GLY A 177 24.30 3.88 4.49
C GLY A 177 24.02 5.06 5.46
N GLY A 178 24.68 5.06 6.63
CA GLY A 178 24.26 5.84 7.79
C GLY A 178 24.65 7.32 7.85
N VAL A 179 23.88 8.08 8.66
CA VAL A 179 24.27 8.76 9.91
C VAL A 179 23.03 8.68 10.86
N MET A 180 23.16 8.94 12.17
CA MET A 180 22.05 9.16 13.12
C MET A 180 22.07 10.63 13.57
N GLY A 181 20.90 11.28 13.63
CA GLY A 181 20.78 12.68 14.12
C GLY A 181 20.32 13.72 13.09
N GLY A 182 19.67 13.32 11.98
CA GLY A 182 19.24 14.22 10.91
C GLY A 182 19.60 13.67 9.54
N VAL A 183 18.95 12.56 9.14
CA VAL A 183 19.41 11.78 7.99
C VAL A 183 18.32 11.59 6.96
N SER A 184 18.58 12.18 5.79
CA SER A 184 17.94 11.84 4.53
C SER A 184 18.13 10.35 4.26
N ARG A 185 17.03 9.58 4.24
CA ARG A 185 17.03 8.19 3.77
C ARG A 185 16.17 8.14 2.51
N ASN A 186 16.77 7.81 1.38
CA ASN A 186 16.03 7.53 0.15
C ASN A 186 15.27 6.21 0.33
N LEU A 187 14.05 6.29 0.81
CA LEU A 187 13.12 5.17 0.83
C LEU A 187 12.46 5.05 -0.53
N ASN A 188 12.86 4.04 -1.30
CA ASN A 188 12.16 3.66 -2.52
C ASN A 188 11.01 2.73 -2.15
N TYR A 189 9.78 3.17 -2.39
CA TYR A 189 8.62 2.30 -2.36
C TYR A 189 8.39 1.69 -3.76
N ASP A 190 8.29 0.36 -3.82
CA ASP A 190 7.75 -0.35 -4.98
C ASP A 190 6.25 -0.53 -4.72
N LEU A 191 5.38 0.27 -5.36
CA LEU A 191 3.95 -0.02 -5.37
C LEU A 191 3.69 -1.16 -6.37
N PRO A 192 3.14 -2.32 -5.96
CA PRO A 192 2.57 -3.25 -6.91
C PRO A 192 1.21 -2.70 -7.32
N TRP A 193 1.17 -1.94 -8.42
CA TRP A 193 -0.05 -1.98 -9.21
C TRP A 193 0.06 -3.27 -10.03
N PRO A 194 -0.74 -4.32 -9.80
CA PRO A 194 -0.69 -5.48 -10.67
C PRO A 194 -1.12 -4.99 -12.05
N VAL A 195 -0.19 -4.96 -13.00
CA VAL A 195 -0.56 -4.95 -14.41
C VAL A 195 -1.32 -6.26 -14.62
N PRO A 196 -2.57 -6.24 -15.08
CA PRO A 196 -3.30 -7.46 -15.37
C PRO A 196 -2.44 -8.36 -16.27
N GLU A 197 -2.46 -9.66 -16.00
CA GLU A 197 -1.78 -10.62 -16.87
C GLU A 197 -2.64 -10.82 -18.12
N PHE A 198 -2.18 -10.30 -19.24
CA PHE A 198 -2.82 -10.44 -20.54
C PHE A 198 -2.30 -11.69 -21.29
N VAL A 199 -1.16 -12.27 -20.90
CA VAL A 199 -0.59 -13.45 -21.56
C VAL A 199 -1.58 -14.62 -21.50
N GLY A 200 -1.83 -15.23 -22.65
CA GLY A 200 -2.80 -16.31 -22.80
C GLY A 200 -4.23 -15.85 -23.07
N LEU A 201 -4.53 -14.56 -23.05
CA LEU A 201 -5.83 -14.03 -23.48
C LEU A 201 -5.92 -13.93 -25.00
N SER A 202 -7.13 -14.06 -25.55
CA SER A 202 -7.39 -13.58 -26.91
C SER A 202 -7.26 -12.06 -26.95
N VAL A 203 -7.01 -11.48 -28.12
CA VAL A 203 -6.91 -10.01 -28.24
C VAL A 203 -8.18 -9.31 -27.75
N ALA A 204 -9.36 -9.87 -28.03
CA ALA A 204 -10.62 -9.33 -27.55
C ALA A 204 -10.75 -9.34 -26.01
N GLN A 205 -10.35 -10.44 -25.36
CA GLN A 205 -10.34 -10.54 -23.90
C GLN A 205 -9.33 -9.56 -23.28
N ALA A 206 -8.14 -9.45 -23.87
CA ALA A 206 -7.12 -8.52 -23.41
C ALA A 206 -7.60 -7.06 -23.52
N LEU A 207 -8.26 -6.69 -24.62
CA LEU A 207 -8.82 -5.34 -24.79
C LEU A 207 -9.96 -5.03 -23.80
N ALA A 208 -10.83 -5.99 -23.52
CA ALA A 208 -11.90 -5.81 -22.53
C ALA A 208 -11.33 -5.59 -21.11
N LEU A 209 -10.41 -6.47 -20.69
CA LEU A 209 -9.75 -6.36 -19.39
C LEU A 209 -8.91 -5.08 -19.28
N ALA A 210 -8.24 -4.68 -20.35
CA ALA A 210 -7.48 -3.44 -20.38
C ALA A 210 -8.38 -2.21 -20.26
N ALA A 211 -9.57 -2.22 -20.86
CA ALA A 211 -10.54 -1.13 -20.72
C ALA A 211 -11.07 -1.00 -19.28
N GLU A 212 -11.40 -2.12 -18.63
CA GLU A 212 -11.77 -2.13 -17.20
C GLU A 212 -10.63 -1.61 -16.31
N ALA A 213 -9.39 -1.96 -16.68
CA ALA A 213 -8.19 -1.53 -15.98
C ALA A 213 -7.65 -0.17 -16.45
N GLU A 214 -8.39 0.60 -17.26
CA GLU A 214 -7.96 1.90 -17.84
C GLU A 214 -6.52 1.89 -18.40
N ILE A 215 -6.17 0.78 -19.05
CA ILE A 215 -4.88 0.53 -19.70
C ILE A 215 -5.06 0.58 -21.21
N VAL A 216 -4.14 1.23 -21.90
CA VAL A 216 -4.05 1.23 -23.36
C VAL A 216 -3.03 0.18 -23.81
N LEU A 217 -3.48 -0.82 -24.57
CA LEU A 217 -2.61 -1.84 -25.15
C LEU A 217 -1.97 -1.34 -26.45
N TYR A 218 -0.72 -1.69 -26.68
CA TYR A 218 0.01 -1.50 -27.93
C TYR A 218 0.59 -2.83 -28.37
N GLU A 219 0.46 -3.17 -29.64
CA GLU A 219 1.25 -4.27 -30.20
C GLU A 219 2.74 -3.87 -30.26
N ALA A 220 3.64 -4.84 -30.15
CA ALA A 220 5.07 -4.60 -30.29
C ALA A 220 5.38 -3.83 -31.59
N ASP A 221 6.27 -2.84 -31.49
CA ASP A 221 6.68 -1.94 -32.57
C ASP A 221 5.57 -1.03 -33.17
N ALA A 222 4.34 -1.09 -32.64
CA ALA A 222 3.25 -0.21 -33.04
C ALA A 222 3.33 1.16 -32.37
N THR A 223 3.06 2.21 -33.16
CA THR A 223 2.98 3.60 -32.66
C THR A 223 1.56 4.01 -32.25
N THR A 224 0.55 3.23 -32.66
CA THR A 224 -0.87 3.44 -32.35
C THR A 224 -1.40 2.38 -31.40
N PRO A 225 -2.42 2.68 -30.57
CA PRO A 225 -3.08 1.70 -29.72
C PRO A 225 -3.62 0.50 -30.52
N LEU A 226 -3.60 -0.66 -29.89
CA LEU A 226 -4.28 -1.84 -30.40
C LEU A 226 -5.79 -1.62 -30.30
N THR A 227 -6.48 -1.60 -31.45
CA THR A 227 -7.93 -1.40 -31.51
C THR A 227 -8.55 -2.39 -32.49
N GLY A 228 -9.68 -3.00 -32.13
CA GLY A 228 -10.55 -3.69 -33.09
C GLY A 228 -9.99 -4.97 -33.73
N ARG A 229 -8.89 -5.54 -33.24
CA ARG A 229 -8.37 -6.83 -33.71
C ARG A 229 -9.11 -7.97 -33.01
N SER A 230 -9.83 -8.79 -33.78
CA SER A 230 -10.63 -9.91 -33.27
C SER A 230 -9.86 -11.23 -33.15
N GLU A 231 -8.71 -11.34 -33.81
CA GLU A 231 -7.95 -12.59 -33.94
C GLU A 231 -6.54 -12.47 -33.35
N GLY A 232 -6.07 -13.58 -32.77
CA GLY A 232 -4.75 -13.71 -32.15
C GLY A 232 -4.77 -13.89 -30.63
N ARG A 233 -3.61 -14.26 -30.09
CA ARG A 233 -3.38 -14.45 -28.65
C ARG A 233 -2.17 -13.67 -28.18
N VAL A 234 -2.28 -13.08 -26.99
CA VAL A 234 -1.15 -12.41 -26.33
C VAL A 234 -0.20 -13.49 -25.81
N VAL A 235 1.06 -13.48 -26.25
CA VAL A 235 2.09 -14.44 -25.83
C VAL A 235 3.12 -13.84 -24.89
N ARG A 236 3.19 -12.50 -24.83
CA ARG A 236 4.09 -11.77 -23.96
C ARG A 236 3.51 -10.38 -23.69
N GLN A 237 3.84 -9.82 -22.54
CA GLN A 237 3.56 -8.43 -22.22
C GLN A 237 4.77 -7.72 -21.59
N SER A 238 4.78 -6.40 -21.67
CA SER A 238 5.72 -5.52 -20.98
C SER A 238 5.05 -4.18 -20.70
N SER A 239 5.35 -3.58 -19.56
CA SER A 239 4.89 -2.23 -19.23
C SER A 239 6.11 -1.29 -19.13
N PRO A 240 5.99 -0.02 -19.54
CA PRO A 240 7.02 0.99 -19.25
C PRO A 240 7.25 1.00 -17.74
N GLY A 241 8.45 0.62 -17.33
CA GLY A 241 8.83 0.54 -15.93
C GLY A 241 8.84 1.92 -15.29
N SER A 242 7.73 2.32 -14.70
CA SER A 242 7.64 3.45 -13.78
C SER A 242 6.96 2.95 -12.52
N ARG A 243 7.76 2.71 -11.47
CA ARG A 243 7.33 2.30 -10.12
C ARG A 243 6.52 3.38 -9.37
N ARG A 244 6.19 4.49 -10.04
CA ARG A 244 5.59 5.70 -9.43
C ARG A 244 4.14 5.97 -9.86
N HIS A 245 3.67 5.38 -10.96
CA HIS A 245 2.34 5.65 -11.52
C HIS A 245 1.73 4.37 -12.09
N ARG A 246 0.39 4.25 -12.03
CA ARG A 246 -0.36 3.22 -12.77
C ARG A 246 0.09 3.24 -14.24
N PRO A 247 0.55 2.11 -14.79
CA PRO A 247 0.90 2.09 -16.21
C PRO A 247 -0.39 2.26 -16.99
N THR A 248 -0.54 3.39 -17.68
CA THR A 248 -1.63 3.64 -18.63
C THR A 248 -1.36 3.01 -19.99
N ARG A 249 -0.18 2.41 -20.16
CA ARG A 249 0.31 1.82 -21.40
C ARG A 249 0.98 0.48 -21.15
N VAL A 250 0.58 -0.55 -21.90
CA VAL A 250 1.20 -1.88 -21.90
C VAL A 250 1.47 -2.32 -23.33
N THR A 251 2.67 -2.82 -23.59
CA THR A 251 3.05 -3.41 -24.87
C THR A 251 2.86 -4.93 -24.82
N VAL A 252 2.13 -5.48 -25.79
CA VAL A 252 1.83 -6.90 -25.93
C VAL A 252 2.40 -7.45 -27.24
N TRP A 253 2.80 -8.72 -27.24
CA TRP A 253 3.15 -9.47 -28.45
C TRP A 253 2.03 -10.44 -28.76
N ILE A 254 1.57 -10.44 -30.01
CA ILE A 254 0.41 -11.21 -30.45
C ILE A 254 0.86 -12.23 -31.48
N THR A 255 0.48 -13.50 -31.31
CA THR A 255 0.55 -14.49 -32.39
C THR A 255 -0.79 -14.54 -33.12
N PRO A 256 -0.80 -14.92 -34.41
CA PRO A 256 -2.03 -15.27 -35.12
C PRO A 256 -2.91 -16.27 -34.34
#